data_AF-A0A166RNH3-F1
#
_entry.id   AF-A0A166RNH3-F1
#
_cell.length_a   1.000
_cell.length_b   1.000
_cell.length_c   1.000
_cell.angle_alpha   90.00
_cell.angle_beta   90.00
_cell.angle_gamma   90.00
#
_symmetry.space_group_name_H-M   'P 1'
#
loop_
_entity.id
_entity.type
_entity.pdbx_description
1 polymer ?
#
loop_
_entity_poly.entity_id
_entity_poly.type
_entity_poly.pdbx_seq_one_letter_code
_entity_poly.pdbx_strand_id
1 'polypeptide(L)'
;MFREATAAERTVEVPLAHLSVELGHFYPEDFQGGAEALVRQFRRITPWVDRARLAALGGVRDDGLRVSTCLLVDDYSEREALPPPSTVVPELLAAAEACGLVIDYIARESACADEGRFALAPMVERVLIPDPPYGTNGSRPPVHESGWLCNGSRSPATTGLPAMGAATSWKPPRENASRRHSVFLDVELRDDSGETGPRWSCAFLAAIWQLLRLGLLRARGESVVSPVVVSPGDLPDRWEEFPDIAQMSSRAPAFCAYRTFSVLDTTYLPVEHAVRVILGQVGVDPQALDSSVRRARREGIELPTEPVERLSYLFLSR
;
A
#
# COMPACT_ATOMS: atom_id res chain seq x y z
N MET A 1 -3.35 -30.05 -19.04
CA MET A 1 -2.02 -29.50 -18.73
C MET A 1 -1.49 -30.25 -17.52
N PHE A 2 -0.47 -31.09 -17.71
CA PHE A 2 0.19 -31.84 -16.64
C PHE A 2 1.11 -30.88 -15.86
N ARG A 3 1.07 -30.90 -14.52
CA ARG A 3 2.02 -30.18 -13.65
C ARG A 3 2.93 -31.22 -13.01
N GLU A 4 4.23 -31.14 -13.28
CA GLU A 4 5.24 -32.02 -12.70
C GLU A 4 5.39 -31.68 -11.21
N ALA A 5 5.21 -32.69 -10.34
CA ALA A 5 5.07 -32.52 -8.89
C ALA A 5 6.36 -32.10 -8.15
N THR A 6 7.47 -31.94 -8.86
CA THR A 6 8.83 -31.70 -8.32
C THR A 6 9.35 -30.28 -8.54
N ALA A 7 8.61 -29.41 -9.23
CA ALA A 7 9.02 -28.02 -9.51
C ALA A 7 8.11 -26.97 -8.84
N ALA A 8 7.57 -27.25 -7.66
CA ALA A 8 7.03 -26.20 -6.81
C ALA A 8 8.21 -25.52 -6.11
N GLU A 9 8.72 -24.43 -6.69
CA GLU A 9 9.56 -23.49 -5.93
C GLU A 9 8.82 -23.17 -4.61
N ARG A 10 9.45 -23.47 -3.48
CA ARG A 10 8.81 -23.34 -2.17
C ARG A 10 8.70 -21.85 -1.84
N THR A 11 7.49 -21.28 -1.87
CA THR A 11 7.29 -19.90 -1.42
C THR A 11 7.72 -19.76 0.03
N VAL A 12 8.63 -18.81 0.29
CA VAL A 12 9.19 -18.57 1.62
C VAL A 12 8.13 -17.94 2.54
N GLU A 13 8.00 -18.47 3.75
CA GLU A 13 7.20 -17.83 4.81
C GLU A 13 7.96 -16.64 5.39
N VAL A 14 7.26 -15.51 5.58
CA VAL A 14 7.83 -14.30 6.19
C VAL A 14 7.44 -14.19 7.67
N PRO A 15 8.27 -13.64 8.56
CA PRO A 15 7.83 -13.32 9.93
C PRO A 15 6.59 -12.41 9.93
N LEU A 16 5.65 -12.60 10.86
CA LEU A 16 4.41 -11.81 10.92
C LEU A 16 4.13 -11.30 12.34
N ALA A 17 3.90 -9.99 12.45
CA ALA A 17 3.23 -9.34 13.56
C ALA A 17 1.70 -9.52 13.45
N HIS A 18 0.95 -9.15 14.48
CA HIS A 18 -0.52 -9.15 14.42
C HIS A 18 -1.04 -7.98 13.59
N LEU A 19 -0.43 -6.80 13.78
CA LEU A 19 -0.84 -5.57 13.15
C LEU A 19 0.38 -4.76 12.74
N SER A 20 0.39 -4.25 11.52
CA SER A 20 1.28 -3.18 11.09
C SER A 20 0.53 -1.87 11.19
N VAL A 21 1.08 -0.85 11.83
CA VAL A 21 0.45 0.47 12.05
C VAL A 21 1.25 1.55 11.35
N GLU A 22 0.66 2.19 10.35
CA GLU A 22 1.24 3.33 9.68
C GLU A 22 0.82 4.60 10.41
N LEU A 23 1.82 5.29 10.96
CA LEU A 23 1.66 6.52 11.74
C LEU A 23 1.66 7.77 10.84
N GLY A 24 1.78 7.59 9.53
CA GLY A 24 1.71 8.67 8.56
C GLY A 24 2.40 8.31 7.24
N HIS A 25 1.95 9.00 6.20
CA HIS A 25 2.57 9.06 4.89
C HIS A 25 2.96 10.53 4.70
N PHE A 26 4.26 10.80 4.56
CA PHE A 26 4.85 12.14 4.61
C PHE A 26 5.31 12.59 3.23
N TYR A 27 4.83 13.76 2.82
CA TYR A 27 5.29 14.49 1.64
C TYR A 27 6.35 15.53 2.02
N PRO A 28 7.10 16.08 1.03
CA PRO A 28 8.04 17.17 1.29
C PRO A 28 7.45 18.34 2.06
N GLU A 29 6.19 18.70 1.78
CA GLU A 29 5.50 19.80 2.45
C GLU A 29 5.32 19.56 3.96
N ASP A 30 5.19 18.31 4.40
CA ASP A 30 5.00 17.97 5.81
C ASP A 30 6.24 18.28 6.67
N PHE A 31 7.41 18.38 6.04
CA PHE A 31 8.66 18.72 6.71
C PHE A 31 8.92 20.23 6.80
N GLN A 32 8.17 21.07 6.06
CA GLN A 32 8.39 22.53 6.04
C GLN A 32 8.11 23.19 7.39
N GLY A 33 7.22 22.62 8.20
CA GLY A 33 6.85 23.13 9.52
C GLY A 33 7.83 22.76 10.65
N GLY A 34 8.86 21.96 10.35
CA GLY A 34 9.88 21.49 11.29
C GLY A 34 9.33 20.64 12.44
N ALA A 35 10.18 20.40 13.45
CA ALA A 35 9.89 19.53 14.59
C ALA A 35 8.56 19.82 15.31
N GLU A 36 8.15 21.09 15.46
CA GLU A 36 6.89 21.40 16.12
C GLU A 36 5.66 20.93 15.33
N ALA A 37 5.71 21.00 14.00
CA ALA A 37 4.64 20.49 13.14
C ALA A 37 4.53 18.97 13.26
N LEU A 38 5.68 18.27 13.26
CA LEU A 38 5.75 16.83 13.48
C LEU A 38 5.15 16.43 14.84
N VAL A 39 5.49 17.14 15.91
CA VAL A 39 4.91 16.90 17.24
C VAL A 39 3.40 17.13 17.25
N ARG A 40 2.90 18.18 16.57
CA ARG A 40 1.45 18.41 16.46
C ARG A 40 0.75 17.28 15.70
N GLN A 41 1.36 16.77 14.64
CA GLN A 41 0.83 15.65 13.88
C GLN A 41 0.78 14.37 14.73
N PHE A 42 1.88 13.98 15.37
CA PHE A 42 1.91 12.78 16.22
C PHE A 42 0.97 12.87 17.42
N ARG A 43 0.82 14.05 18.03
CA ARG A 43 -0.17 14.27 19.10
C ARG A 43 -1.61 14.00 18.65
N ARG A 44 -1.96 14.26 17.39
CA ARG A 44 -3.28 13.94 16.83
C ARG A 44 -3.47 12.43 16.63
N ILE A 45 -2.39 11.69 16.39
CA ILE A 45 -2.38 10.25 16.16
C ILE A 45 -2.43 9.46 17.48
N THR A 46 -1.72 9.91 18.52
CA THR A 46 -1.58 9.20 19.81
C THR A 46 -2.87 8.62 20.38
N PRO A 47 -4.03 9.33 20.41
CA PRO A 47 -5.26 8.78 20.96
C PRO A 47 -5.83 7.56 20.23
N TRP A 48 -5.37 7.31 19.01
CA TRP A 48 -5.88 6.27 18.11
C TRP A 48 -4.98 5.05 17.98
N VAL A 49 -3.81 5.10 18.61
CA VAL A 49 -2.83 4.01 18.63
C VAL A 49 -2.65 3.46 20.04
N ASP A 50 -3.70 3.60 20.86
CA ASP A 50 -3.78 2.97 22.17
C ASP A 50 -3.81 1.44 22.04
N ARG A 51 -3.17 0.77 23.00
CA ARG A 51 -2.89 -0.66 22.91
C ARG A 51 -4.15 -1.52 22.82
N ALA A 52 -5.23 -1.15 23.52
CA ALA A 52 -6.48 -1.90 23.53
C ALA A 52 -7.18 -1.83 22.17
N ARG A 53 -7.17 -0.67 21.52
CA ARG A 53 -7.70 -0.49 20.17
C ARG A 53 -6.88 -1.26 19.14
N LEU A 54 -5.55 -1.22 19.23
CA LEU A 54 -4.68 -1.99 18.35
C LEU A 54 -4.87 -3.50 18.54
N ALA A 55 -5.11 -3.97 19.76
CA ALA A 55 -5.43 -5.37 20.04
C ALA A 55 -6.74 -5.80 19.36
N ALA A 56 -7.78 -4.96 19.45
CA ALA A 56 -9.06 -5.20 18.80
C ALA A 56 -8.92 -5.26 17.26
N LEU A 57 -8.17 -4.33 16.66
CA LEU A 57 -7.87 -4.34 15.22
C LEU A 57 -7.05 -5.57 14.80
N GLY A 58 -6.13 -6.01 15.65
CA GLY A 58 -5.34 -7.24 15.44
C GLY A 58 -6.11 -8.53 15.67
N GLY A 59 -7.33 -8.48 16.21
CA GLY A 59 -8.13 -9.66 16.54
C GLY A 59 -7.55 -10.50 17.69
N VAL A 60 -6.78 -9.87 18.59
CA VAL A 60 -6.10 -10.54 19.71
C VAL A 60 -6.41 -9.85 21.03
N ARG A 61 -6.08 -10.52 22.13
CA ARG A 61 -6.04 -9.88 23.46
C ARG A 61 -4.77 -9.04 23.60
N ASP A 62 -4.79 -8.14 24.59
CA ASP A 62 -3.71 -7.18 24.82
C ASP A 62 -2.38 -7.85 25.26
N ASP A 63 -2.50 -8.95 26.01
CA ASP A 63 -1.42 -9.78 26.56
C ASP A 63 -0.77 -10.67 25.49
N GLY A 64 -0.06 -10.05 24.57
CA GLY A 64 0.62 -10.75 23.46
C GLY A 64 0.53 -10.04 22.12
N LEU A 65 -0.11 -8.86 22.08
CA LEU A 65 -0.16 -8.03 20.89
C LEU A 65 1.26 -7.70 20.39
N ARG A 66 1.55 -8.09 19.15
CA ARG A 66 2.75 -7.73 18.39
C ARG A 66 2.35 -6.70 17.33
N VAL A 67 2.80 -5.46 17.50
CA VAL A 67 2.57 -4.36 16.55
C VAL A 67 3.91 -3.91 16.00
N SER A 68 4.03 -3.81 14.68
CA SER A 68 5.08 -3.03 14.04
C SER A 68 4.52 -1.66 13.69
N THR A 69 5.23 -0.59 14.03
CA THR A 69 4.86 0.76 13.58
C THR A 69 5.74 1.20 12.40
N CYS A 70 5.16 1.91 11.44
CA CYS A 70 5.88 2.37 10.27
C CYS A 70 5.49 3.78 9.85
N LEU A 71 6.40 4.41 9.10
CA LEU A 71 6.17 5.60 8.30
C LEU A 71 6.53 5.33 6.85
N LEU A 72 5.78 5.94 5.93
CA LEU A 72 6.14 6.02 4.53
C LEU A 72 6.54 7.46 4.19
N VAL A 73 7.68 7.64 3.53
CA VAL A 73 8.12 8.94 3.02
C VAL A 73 8.03 8.92 1.50
N ASP A 74 7.30 9.88 0.94
CA ASP A 74 7.24 10.08 -0.51
C ASP A 74 8.53 10.75 -1.01
N ASP A 75 9.51 9.91 -1.31
CA ASP A 75 10.73 10.28 -2.04
C ASP A 75 10.63 9.96 -3.54
N TYR A 76 9.43 9.71 -4.05
CA TYR A 76 9.18 9.38 -5.45
C TYR A 76 8.68 10.59 -6.25
N SER A 77 7.80 11.40 -5.68
CA SER A 77 7.09 12.46 -6.40
C SER A 77 7.92 13.73 -6.59
N GLU A 78 8.62 14.17 -5.55
CA GLU A 78 9.36 15.45 -5.49
C GLU A 78 10.62 15.31 -4.62
N ARG A 79 11.48 14.33 -4.96
CA ARG A 79 12.66 13.98 -4.14
C ARG A 79 13.58 15.16 -3.86
N GLU A 80 13.79 16.07 -4.82
CA GLU A 80 14.69 17.21 -4.61
C GLU A 80 14.14 18.23 -3.60
N ALA A 81 12.84 18.19 -3.30
CA ALA A 81 12.22 19.03 -2.29
C ALA A 81 12.36 18.46 -0.87
N LEU A 82 12.77 17.18 -0.73
CA LEU A 82 12.93 16.56 0.58
C LEU A 82 14.21 17.01 1.29
N PRO A 83 14.14 17.29 2.60
CA PRO A 83 15.35 17.40 3.42
C PRO A 83 16.13 16.08 3.47
N PRO A 84 17.46 16.13 3.71
CA PRO A 84 18.28 14.93 3.89
C PRO A 84 17.74 13.98 4.98
N PRO A 85 17.81 12.65 4.80
CA PRO A 85 17.44 11.68 5.82
C PRO A 85 18.18 11.90 7.14
N SER A 86 19.47 12.25 7.07
CA SER A 86 20.33 12.59 8.21
C SER A 86 19.80 13.75 9.07
N THR A 87 18.97 14.62 8.50
CA THR A 87 18.33 15.74 9.20
C THR A 87 16.93 15.37 9.69
N VAL A 88 16.11 14.82 8.80
CA VAL A 88 14.66 14.69 9.06
C VAL A 88 14.29 13.43 9.85
N VAL A 89 15.02 12.32 9.69
CA VAL A 89 14.73 11.09 10.42
C VAL A 89 14.94 11.27 11.94
N PRO A 90 16.03 11.90 12.43
CA PRO A 90 16.16 12.20 13.85
C PRO A 90 15.03 13.07 14.40
N GLU A 91 14.57 14.08 13.64
CA GLU A 91 13.45 14.94 14.05
C GLU A 91 12.13 14.16 14.13
N LEU A 92 11.85 13.28 13.17
CA LEU A 92 10.69 12.39 13.17
C LEU A 92 10.68 11.48 14.40
N LEU A 93 11.81 10.82 14.68
CA LEU A 93 11.96 9.92 15.83
C LEU A 93 11.76 10.68 17.15
N ALA A 94 12.38 11.85 17.29
CA ALA A 94 12.25 12.68 18.49
C ALA A 94 10.81 13.20 18.68
N ALA A 95 10.14 13.61 17.60
CA ALA A 95 8.76 14.10 17.66
C ALA A 95 7.77 12.99 18.03
N ALA A 96 7.96 11.77 17.51
CA ALA A 96 7.17 10.60 17.88
C ALA A 96 7.40 10.22 19.36
N GLU A 97 8.66 10.18 19.81
CA GLU A 97 9.02 9.88 21.19
C GLU A 97 8.39 10.89 22.16
N ALA A 98 8.43 12.19 21.83
CA ALA A 98 7.79 13.25 22.61
C ALA A 98 6.26 13.07 22.76
N CYS A 99 5.64 12.26 21.89
CA CYS A 99 4.22 11.92 21.94
C CYS A 99 3.95 10.50 22.47
N GLY A 100 4.98 9.81 22.98
CA GLY A 100 4.89 8.44 23.48
C GLY A 100 4.71 7.39 22.39
N LEU A 101 5.07 7.73 21.14
CA LEU A 101 5.02 6.83 19.99
C LEU A 101 6.41 6.26 19.71
N VAL A 102 6.44 5.05 19.18
CA VAL A 102 7.65 4.41 18.64
C VAL A 102 7.46 4.27 17.14
N ILE A 103 8.51 4.56 16.37
CA ILE A 103 8.57 4.26 14.93
C ILE A 103 9.56 3.10 14.78
N ASP A 104 9.06 1.90 14.45
CA ASP A 104 9.91 0.74 14.25
C ASP A 104 10.55 0.73 12.85
N TYR A 105 9.82 1.23 11.85
CA TYR A 105 10.23 1.20 10.45
C TYR A 105 9.99 2.53 9.72
N ILE A 106 10.90 2.90 8.83
CA ILE A 106 10.72 3.99 7.87
C ILE A 106 10.95 3.40 6.48
N ALA A 107 9.99 3.56 5.58
CA ALA A 107 10.08 3.09 4.20
C ALA A 107 10.06 4.26 3.22
N ARG A 108 10.68 4.04 2.06
CA ARG A 108 10.68 4.96 0.92
C ARG A 108 9.56 4.59 -0.05
N GLU A 109 8.79 5.54 -0.54
CA GLU A 109 7.77 5.27 -1.56
C GLU A 109 8.40 4.82 -2.89
N SER A 110 9.57 5.37 -3.25
CA SER A 110 10.32 4.94 -4.45
C SER A 110 10.71 3.46 -4.43
N ALA A 111 10.82 2.84 -3.25
CA ALA A 111 11.07 1.41 -3.13
C ALA A 111 9.86 0.56 -3.55
N CYS A 112 8.65 1.14 -3.58
CA CYS A 112 7.46 0.51 -4.15
C CYS A 112 7.42 0.61 -5.68
N ALA A 113 8.24 1.49 -6.27
CA ALA A 113 8.35 1.69 -7.71
C ALA A 113 9.42 0.77 -8.31
N ASP A 114 10.39 1.37 -9.03
CA ASP A 114 11.43 0.68 -9.79
C ASP A 114 12.82 0.78 -9.13
N GLU A 115 12.95 1.59 -8.08
CA GLU A 115 14.23 2.00 -7.51
C GLU A 115 14.70 1.14 -6.33
N GLY A 116 13.85 0.24 -5.84
CA GLY A 116 14.19 -0.69 -4.77
C GLY A 116 15.02 -1.88 -5.23
N ARG A 117 15.30 -2.81 -4.30
CA ARG A 117 15.95 -4.09 -4.61
C ARG A 117 15.23 -4.89 -5.71
N PHE A 118 13.92 -4.71 -5.83
CA PHE A 118 13.08 -5.30 -6.86
C PHE A 118 12.25 -4.19 -7.52
N ALA A 119 12.04 -4.29 -8.83
CA ALA A 119 11.11 -3.42 -9.55
C ALA A 119 9.66 -3.86 -9.23
N LEU A 120 9.14 -3.39 -8.10
CA LEU A 120 7.88 -3.87 -7.54
C LEU A 120 6.68 -3.42 -8.35
N ALA A 121 6.67 -2.19 -8.85
CA ALA A 121 5.57 -1.69 -9.66
C ALA A 121 5.34 -2.49 -10.96
N PRO A 122 6.36 -2.73 -11.80
CA PRO A 122 6.26 -3.62 -12.95
C PRO A 122 5.88 -5.06 -12.58
N MET A 123 6.36 -5.55 -11.43
CA MET A 123 6.04 -6.90 -10.96
C MET A 123 4.56 -7.02 -10.61
N VAL A 124 4.01 -6.05 -9.88
CA VAL A 124 2.61 -6.03 -9.47
C VAL A 124 1.70 -5.73 -10.66
N GLU A 125 2.08 -4.85 -11.56
CA GLU A 125 1.31 -4.54 -12.78
C GLU A 125 1.07 -5.79 -13.63
N ARG A 126 2.08 -6.67 -13.74
CA ARG A 126 2.00 -7.93 -14.52
C ARG A 126 1.04 -8.96 -13.94
N VAL A 127 0.72 -8.87 -12.65
CA VAL A 127 -0.21 -9.78 -11.98
C VAL A 127 -1.57 -9.15 -11.71
N LEU A 128 -1.82 -7.94 -12.25
CA LEU A 128 -3.17 -7.38 -12.26
C LEU A 128 -4.08 -8.24 -13.13
N ILE A 129 -5.21 -8.62 -12.57
CA ILE A 129 -6.27 -9.38 -13.22
C ILE A 129 -7.43 -8.40 -13.41
N PRO A 130 -7.65 -7.89 -14.63
CA PRO A 130 -8.78 -7.01 -14.90
C PRO A 130 -10.09 -7.69 -14.51
N ASP A 131 -11.02 -6.92 -13.96
CA ASP A 131 -12.41 -7.31 -13.71
C ASP A 131 -13.33 -6.71 -14.80
N PRO A 132 -13.37 -7.29 -16.02
CA PRO A 132 -14.16 -6.74 -17.10
C PRO A 132 -15.67 -6.95 -16.87
N PRO A 133 -16.52 -5.96 -17.19
CA PRO A 133 -17.97 -6.15 -17.19
C PRO A 133 -18.41 -7.32 -18.09
N TYR A 134 -19.54 -7.94 -17.75
CA TYR A 134 -20.14 -8.98 -18.59
C TYR A 134 -20.46 -8.45 -20.00
N GLY A 135 -20.02 -9.16 -21.04
CA GLY A 135 -20.23 -8.75 -22.43
C GLY A 135 -19.25 -7.69 -22.94
N THR A 136 -18.10 -7.51 -22.28
CA THR A 136 -17.02 -6.64 -22.76
C THR A 136 -16.62 -7.01 -24.20
N ASN A 137 -16.57 -6.00 -25.07
CA ASN A 137 -16.34 -6.13 -26.52
C ASN A 137 -14.97 -5.57 -26.96
N GLY A 138 -14.06 -5.33 -26.01
CA GLY A 138 -12.75 -4.73 -26.29
C GLY A 138 -12.77 -3.21 -26.50
N SER A 139 -13.85 -2.49 -26.14
CA SER A 139 -13.91 -1.02 -26.26
C SER A 139 -12.89 -0.28 -25.38
N ARG A 140 -12.27 -0.97 -24.41
CA ARG A 140 -11.20 -0.45 -23.57
C ARG A 140 -9.93 -1.28 -23.84
N PRO A 141 -8.77 -0.64 -24.04
CA PRO A 141 -7.50 -1.37 -24.06
C PRO A 141 -7.28 -2.13 -22.74
N PRO A 142 -6.54 -3.24 -22.74
CA PRO A 142 -6.10 -3.92 -21.53
C PRO A 142 -5.39 -2.98 -20.56
N VAL A 143 -5.40 -3.31 -19.25
CA VAL A 143 -4.71 -2.52 -18.22
C VAL A 143 -3.22 -2.35 -18.53
N HIS A 144 -2.56 -3.39 -19.04
CA HIS A 144 -1.14 -3.37 -19.37
C HIS A 144 -0.78 -2.50 -20.59
N GLU A 145 -1.77 -2.16 -21.43
CA GLU A 145 -1.57 -1.23 -22.56
C GLU A 145 -1.96 0.20 -22.17
N SER A 146 -3.04 0.37 -21.41
CA SER A 146 -3.56 1.69 -21.08
C SER A 146 -2.89 2.34 -19.88
N GLY A 147 -2.43 1.56 -18.90
CA GLY A 147 -2.06 2.07 -17.59
C GLY A 147 -3.26 2.45 -16.71
N TRP A 148 -4.49 2.04 -17.07
CA TRP A 148 -5.71 2.36 -16.31
C TRP A 148 -6.48 1.10 -15.88
N LEU A 149 -6.88 1.06 -14.61
CA LEU A 149 -7.72 0.03 -14.02
C LEU A 149 -9.15 0.55 -13.82
N CYS A 150 -10.16 -0.31 -13.81
CA CYS A 150 -11.52 0.08 -13.41
C CYS A 150 -12.18 -1.02 -12.60
N ASN A 151 -13.26 -0.71 -11.89
CA ASN A 151 -14.09 -1.68 -11.15
C ASN A 151 -15.45 -1.96 -11.83
N GLY A 152 -15.58 -1.66 -13.13
CA GLY A 152 -16.81 -1.95 -13.87
C GLY A 152 -16.97 -1.22 -15.20
N SER A 153 -18.20 -0.81 -15.49
CA SER A 153 -18.60 -0.18 -16.75
C SER A 153 -18.86 1.31 -16.60
N ARG A 154 -18.21 2.10 -17.46
CA ARG A 154 -18.43 3.54 -17.59
C ARG A 154 -19.75 3.83 -18.30
N SER A 155 -20.30 5.02 -18.06
CA SER A 155 -21.41 5.56 -18.88
C SER A 155 -20.98 5.63 -20.35
N PRO A 156 -21.84 5.29 -21.33
CA PRO A 156 -21.53 5.42 -22.74
C PRO A 156 -21.14 6.86 -23.10
N ALA A 157 -20.02 7.04 -23.80
CA ALA A 157 -19.65 8.34 -24.38
C ALA A 157 -20.54 8.62 -25.60
N THR A 158 -21.04 9.85 -25.72
CA THR A 158 -21.85 10.28 -26.88
C THR A 158 -21.01 10.77 -28.06
N THR A 159 -19.68 10.80 -27.91
CA THR A 159 -18.73 11.28 -28.93
C THR A 159 -18.44 10.19 -29.96
N GLY A 160 -18.68 10.49 -31.24
CA GLY A 160 -18.33 9.61 -32.37
C GLY A 160 -19.49 8.85 -33.03
N LEU A 161 -20.75 9.14 -32.66
CA LEU A 161 -21.90 8.61 -33.43
C LEU A 161 -21.91 9.24 -34.84
N PRO A 162 -22.14 8.44 -35.91
CA PRO A 162 -22.43 9.01 -37.22
C PRO A 162 -23.56 10.01 -37.10
N ALA A 163 -23.55 11.10 -37.87
CA ALA A 163 -24.60 12.13 -37.83
C ALA A 163 -26.04 11.60 -38.06
N MET A 164 -26.16 10.36 -38.54
CA MET A 164 -27.42 9.63 -38.80
C MET A 164 -27.66 8.44 -37.85
N GLY A 165 -26.81 8.23 -36.83
CA GLY A 165 -26.94 7.16 -35.85
C GLY A 165 -27.96 7.50 -34.76
N ALA A 166 -28.73 6.51 -34.30
CA ALA A 166 -29.60 6.69 -33.14
C ALA A 166 -28.76 7.12 -31.92
N ALA A 167 -29.16 8.20 -31.26
CA ALA A 167 -28.47 8.66 -30.07
C ALA A 167 -28.45 7.55 -29.01
N THR A 168 -27.27 7.13 -28.58
CA THR A 168 -27.13 6.21 -27.44
C THR A 168 -27.68 6.92 -26.21
N SER A 169 -28.79 6.43 -25.65
CA SER A 169 -29.35 6.97 -24.42
C SER A 169 -28.30 6.88 -23.31
N TRP A 170 -28.13 7.95 -22.53
CA TRP A 170 -27.28 7.93 -21.35
C TRP A 170 -27.66 6.75 -20.43
N LYS A 171 -26.64 6.07 -19.90
CA LYS A 171 -26.78 5.00 -18.89
C LYS A 171 -25.82 5.29 -17.73
N PRO A 172 -26.25 5.12 -16.47
CA PRO A 172 -25.37 5.34 -15.33
C PRO A 172 -24.21 4.34 -15.34
N PRO A 173 -23.03 4.71 -14.80
CA PRO A 173 -21.93 3.78 -14.67
C PRO A 173 -22.28 2.69 -13.64
N ARG A 174 -21.70 1.50 -13.81
CA ARG A 174 -21.95 0.34 -12.94
C ARG A 174 -20.66 -0.32 -12.49
N GLU A 175 -20.48 -0.41 -11.19
CA GLU A 175 -19.50 -1.27 -10.53
C GLU A 175 -19.95 -2.74 -10.60
N ASN A 176 -19.03 -3.66 -10.89
CA ASN A 176 -19.33 -5.07 -11.09
C ASN A 176 -19.84 -5.76 -9.83
N ALA A 177 -19.18 -5.50 -8.68
CA ALA A 177 -19.55 -6.06 -7.38
C ALA A 177 -20.63 -5.25 -6.63
N SER A 178 -21.34 -4.35 -7.34
CA SER A 178 -22.36 -3.49 -6.72
C SER A 178 -23.52 -4.29 -6.12
N ARG A 179 -24.00 -3.86 -4.95
CA ARG A 179 -25.21 -4.40 -4.32
C ARG A 179 -26.43 -3.52 -4.60
N ARG A 180 -26.58 -2.43 -3.83
CA ARG A 180 -27.75 -1.51 -3.91
C ARG A 180 -27.42 -0.12 -4.44
N HIS A 181 -26.14 0.16 -4.67
CA HIS A 181 -25.62 1.39 -5.27
C HIS A 181 -24.33 1.03 -6.01
N SER A 182 -23.87 1.92 -6.90
CA SER A 182 -22.66 1.73 -7.69
C SER A 182 -21.72 2.90 -7.46
N VAL A 183 -20.45 2.61 -7.14
CA VAL A 183 -19.38 3.60 -7.20
C VAL A 183 -18.36 3.14 -8.21
N PHE A 184 -18.39 3.76 -9.39
CA PHE A 184 -17.47 3.42 -10.47
C PHE A 184 -16.21 4.29 -10.40
N LEU A 185 -15.05 3.65 -10.51
CA LEU A 185 -13.75 4.29 -10.57
C LEU A 185 -12.99 3.86 -11.82
N ASP A 186 -12.36 4.85 -12.46
CA ASP A 186 -11.20 4.64 -13.31
C ASP A 186 -9.98 5.12 -12.55
N VAL A 187 -9.00 4.25 -12.40
CA VAL A 187 -7.79 4.48 -11.61
C VAL A 187 -6.60 4.46 -12.56
N GLU A 188 -5.89 5.58 -12.63
CA GLU A 188 -4.61 5.67 -13.31
C GLU A 188 -3.54 4.95 -12.48
N LEU A 189 -2.82 4.01 -13.09
CA LEU A 189 -1.72 3.28 -12.47
C LEU A 189 -0.38 3.89 -12.84
N ARG A 190 -0.25 4.38 -14.08
CA ARG A 190 0.92 5.05 -14.59
C ARG A 190 0.57 6.09 -15.64
N ASP A 191 1.38 7.12 -15.68
CA ASP A 191 1.42 8.12 -16.74
C ASP A 191 2.61 7.84 -17.66
N ASP A 192 2.31 7.58 -18.93
CA ASP A 192 3.29 7.26 -19.98
C ASP A 192 3.78 8.51 -20.73
N SER A 193 3.36 9.70 -20.32
CA SER A 193 3.72 10.97 -20.98
C SER A 193 5.15 11.44 -20.72
N GLY A 194 5.87 10.80 -19.78
CA GLY A 194 7.23 11.16 -19.39
C GLY A 194 8.32 10.71 -20.37
N GLU A 195 9.39 11.51 -20.50
CA GLU A 195 10.56 11.20 -21.33
C GLU A 195 11.43 10.06 -20.76
N THR A 196 11.35 9.82 -19.45
CA THR A 196 12.20 8.88 -18.70
C THR A 196 11.56 7.52 -18.44
N GLY A 197 10.37 7.26 -18.99
CA GLY A 197 9.58 6.07 -18.77
C GLY A 197 8.27 6.35 -18.01
N PRO A 198 7.48 5.30 -17.70
CA PRO A 198 6.21 5.47 -17.01
C PRO A 198 6.42 6.01 -15.59
N ARG A 199 5.62 7.02 -15.22
CA ARG A 199 5.53 7.49 -13.84
C ARG A 199 4.38 6.80 -13.14
N TRP A 200 4.66 6.06 -12.07
CA TRP A 200 3.63 5.34 -11.30
C TRP A 200 2.78 6.30 -10.47
N SER A 201 1.49 6.02 -10.32
CA SER A 201 0.61 6.82 -9.48
C SER A 201 0.79 6.50 -8.00
N CYS A 202 0.61 7.50 -7.14
CA CYS A 202 0.66 7.31 -5.68
C CYS A 202 -0.34 6.23 -5.21
N ALA A 203 -1.54 6.14 -5.83
CA ALA A 203 -2.50 5.09 -5.50
C ALA A 203 -1.97 3.68 -5.81
N PHE A 204 -1.20 3.51 -6.89
CA PHE A 204 -0.59 2.24 -7.24
C PHE A 204 0.56 1.88 -6.29
N LEU A 205 1.44 2.85 -5.98
CA LEU A 205 2.53 2.65 -5.03
C LEU A 205 2.01 2.37 -3.61
N ALA A 206 0.95 3.06 -3.17
CA ALA A 206 0.27 2.79 -1.91
C ALA A 206 -0.35 1.37 -1.87
N ALA A 207 -0.88 0.86 -2.99
CA ALA A 207 -1.36 -0.53 -3.04
C ALA A 207 -0.21 -1.53 -2.87
N ILE A 208 0.95 -1.28 -3.50
CA ILE A 208 2.16 -2.09 -3.34
C ILE A 208 2.65 -2.03 -1.89
N TRP A 209 2.63 -0.85 -1.28
CA TRP A 209 2.97 -0.65 0.13
C TRP A 209 2.12 -1.51 1.06
N GLN A 210 0.81 -1.58 0.83
CA GLN A 210 -0.08 -2.47 1.60
C GLN A 210 0.28 -3.95 1.40
N LEU A 211 0.62 -4.38 0.18
CA LEU A 211 1.04 -5.76 -0.09
C LEU A 211 2.39 -6.11 0.57
N LEU A 212 3.32 -5.14 0.66
CA LEU A 212 4.58 -5.29 1.41
C LEU A 212 4.30 -5.46 2.90
N ARG A 213 3.49 -4.59 3.50
CA ARG A 213 3.12 -4.67 4.93
C ARG A 213 2.34 -5.93 5.28
N LEU A 214 1.57 -6.49 4.34
CA LEU A 214 0.90 -7.78 4.52
C LEU A 214 1.84 -8.98 4.27
N GLY A 215 3.05 -8.74 3.75
CA GLY A 215 4.01 -9.80 3.43
C GLY A 215 3.54 -10.72 2.30
N LEU A 216 2.79 -10.18 1.33
CA LEU A 216 2.13 -10.94 0.26
C LEU A 216 2.87 -10.96 -1.07
N LEU A 217 3.87 -10.10 -1.25
CA LEU A 217 4.68 -10.06 -2.47
C LEU A 217 5.82 -11.07 -2.44
N ARG A 218 6.05 -11.75 -3.57
CA ARG A 218 7.16 -12.69 -3.76
C ARG A 218 7.82 -12.45 -5.11
N ALA A 219 9.15 -12.43 -5.11
CA ALA A 219 9.94 -12.44 -6.33
C ALA A 219 10.56 -13.82 -6.47
N ARG A 220 10.06 -14.64 -7.42
CA ARG A 220 10.55 -16.03 -7.64
C ARG A 220 10.55 -16.86 -6.35
N GLY A 221 9.45 -16.80 -5.59
CA GLY A 221 9.28 -17.51 -4.32
C GLY A 221 9.98 -16.88 -3.10
N GLU A 222 10.89 -15.90 -3.29
CA GLU A 222 11.58 -15.21 -2.20
C GLU A 222 10.78 -14.00 -1.69
N SER A 223 11.01 -13.63 -0.42
CA SER A 223 10.48 -12.39 0.16
C SER A 223 11.12 -11.18 -0.52
N VAL A 224 10.29 -10.23 -0.93
CA VAL A 224 10.77 -8.90 -1.37
C VAL A 224 10.99 -7.94 -0.20
N VAL A 225 10.45 -8.28 0.98
CA VAL A 225 10.59 -7.48 2.20
C VAL A 225 11.88 -7.90 2.90
N SER A 226 12.80 -6.94 3.09
CA SER A 226 14.09 -7.14 3.75
C SER A 226 14.50 -5.89 4.53
N PRO A 227 13.95 -5.65 5.73
CA PRO A 227 14.27 -4.45 6.50
C PRO A 227 15.75 -4.42 6.91
N VAL A 228 16.37 -3.25 6.88
CA VAL A 228 17.78 -3.04 7.23
C VAL A 228 17.85 -2.27 8.55
N VAL A 229 18.55 -2.81 9.55
CA VAL A 229 18.74 -2.09 10.82
C VAL A 229 19.65 -0.88 10.58
N VAL A 230 19.17 0.31 10.96
CA VAL A 230 19.89 1.58 10.79
C VAL A 230 20.03 2.27 12.13
N SER A 231 21.24 2.74 12.44
CA SER A 231 21.48 3.60 13.60
C SER A 231 21.16 5.04 13.24
N PRO A 232 20.50 5.84 14.10
CA PRO A 232 20.27 7.26 13.84
C PRO A 232 21.54 8.09 13.62
N GLY A 233 22.71 7.62 14.05
CA GLY A 233 24.00 8.28 13.80
C GLY A 233 24.65 7.96 12.44
N ASP A 234 24.14 6.96 11.71
CA ASP A 234 24.71 6.45 10.45
C ASP A 234 23.79 6.75 9.25
N LEU A 235 22.94 7.78 9.37
CA LEU A 235 21.95 8.12 8.35
C LEU A 235 22.62 8.82 7.15
N PRO A 236 22.24 8.46 5.92
CA PRO A 236 22.79 9.11 4.72
C PRO A 236 22.22 10.51 4.52
N ASP A 237 22.94 11.31 3.73
CA ASP A 237 22.47 12.65 3.33
C ASP A 237 21.53 12.61 2.13
N ARG A 238 21.38 11.44 1.48
CA ARG A 238 20.58 11.25 0.29
C ARG A 238 19.55 10.15 0.46
N TRP A 239 18.33 10.40 -0.03
CA TRP A 239 17.25 9.41 0.02
C TRP A 239 17.58 8.16 -0.79
N GLU A 240 18.34 8.25 -1.89
CA GLU A 240 18.73 7.07 -2.69
C GLU A 240 19.64 6.09 -1.95
N GLU A 241 20.37 6.59 -0.95
CA GLU A 241 21.27 5.80 -0.12
C GLU A 241 20.55 5.26 1.12
N PHE A 242 19.35 5.77 1.42
CA PHE A 242 18.53 5.30 2.52
C PHE A 242 17.88 3.96 2.16
N PRO A 243 17.87 2.95 3.07
CA PRO A 243 17.30 1.64 2.75
C PRO A 243 15.83 1.70 2.36
N ASP A 244 15.42 0.81 1.44
CA ASP A 244 14.02 0.64 1.03
C ASP A 244 13.05 0.58 2.21
N ILE A 245 13.43 -0.21 3.23
CA ILE A 245 12.76 -0.30 4.52
C ILE A 245 13.84 -0.29 5.59
N ALA A 246 13.98 0.81 6.31
CA ALA A 246 14.91 0.95 7.41
C ALA A 246 14.22 0.58 8.73
N GLN A 247 14.87 -0.25 9.54
CA GLN A 247 14.44 -0.68 10.87
C GLN A 247 15.16 0.16 11.93
N MET A 248 14.41 1.01 12.62
CA MET A 248 14.94 1.96 13.60
C MET A 248 15.15 1.33 14.99
N SER A 249 14.50 0.20 15.25
CA SER A 249 14.56 -0.52 16.52
C SER A 249 14.93 -1.99 16.30
N SER A 250 16.03 -2.45 16.90
CA SER A 250 16.45 -3.87 16.82
C SER A 250 15.48 -4.84 17.52
N ARG A 251 14.55 -4.32 18.33
CA ARG A 251 13.50 -5.09 19.02
C ARG A 251 12.13 -4.97 18.38
N ALA A 252 12.03 -4.30 17.23
CA ALA A 252 10.79 -4.17 16.48
C ALA A 252 10.16 -5.56 16.21
N PRO A 253 8.85 -5.73 16.44
CA PRO A 253 8.12 -6.86 15.88
C PRO A 253 8.26 -6.89 14.36
N ALA A 254 8.04 -8.06 13.76
CA ALA A 254 8.19 -8.23 12.31
C ALA A 254 7.45 -7.15 11.50
N PHE A 255 8.12 -6.59 10.49
CA PHE A 255 7.55 -5.59 9.59
C PHE A 255 6.22 -6.03 9.00
N CYS A 256 6.19 -7.22 8.39
CA CYS A 256 4.98 -7.79 7.83
C CYS A 256 3.98 -8.17 8.93
N ALA A 257 2.68 -8.07 8.66
CA ALA A 257 1.63 -8.36 9.62
C ALA A 257 0.42 -9.05 8.98
N TYR A 258 -0.43 -9.67 9.80
CA TYR A 258 -1.70 -10.24 9.34
C TYR A 258 -2.66 -9.15 8.83
N ARG A 259 -2.68 -8.00 9.49
CA ARG A 259 -3.55 -6.85 9.17
C ARG A 259 -2.75 -5.56 9.13
N THR A 260 -3.26 -4.56 8.42
CA THR A 260 -2.71 -3.22 8.43
C THR A 260 -3.71 -2.22 8.99
N PHE A 261 -3.18 -1.21 9.67
CA PHE A 261 -3.93 -0.03 10.10
C PHE A 261 -3.15 1.20 9.66
N SER A 262 -3.80 2.16 9.01
CA SER A 262 -3.18 3.40 8.57
C SER A 262 -3.94 4.60 9.13
N VAL A 263 -3.21 5.51 9.79
CA VAL A 263 -3.74 6.79 10.25
C VAL A 263 -3.29 7.87 9.26
N LEU A 264 -4.23 8.38 8.47
CA LEU A 264 -3.96 9.26 7.33
C LEU A 264 -4.79 10.55 7.42
N ASP A 265 -4.42 11.58 6.66
CA ASP A 265 -5.29 12.74 6.49
C ASP A 265 -6.49 12.39 5.60
N THR A 266 -7.64 13.03 5.84
CA THR A 266 -8.84 12.95 4.98
C THR A 266 -8.59 13.20 3.50
N THR A 267 -7.54 13.93 3.12
CA THR A 267 -7.14 14.10 1.72
C THR A 267 -6.79 12.79 1.01
N TYR A 268 -6.42 11.74 1.75
CA TYR A 268 -6.11 10.42 1.20
C TYR A 268 -7.34 9.56 0.90
N LEU A 269 -8.55 9.99 1.26
CA LEU A 269 -9.77 9.20 1.00
C LEU A 269 -9.92 8.73 -0.46
N PRO A 270 -9.70 9.58 -1.49
CA PRO A 270 -9.76 9.13 -2.88
C PRO A 270 -8.66 8.13 -3.24
N VAL A 271 -7.44 8.35 -2.71
CA VAL A 271 -6.28 7.48 -2.93
C VAL A 271 -6.55 6.10 -2.33
N GLU A 272 -7.00 6.02 -1.10
CA GLU A 272 -7.26 4.74 -0.43
C GLU A 272 -8.47 4.00 -1.01
N HIS A 273 -9.43 4.72 -1.61
CA HIS A 273 -10.47 4.06 -2.39
C HIS A 273 -9.89 3.40 -3.65
N ALA A 274 -8.99 4.10 -4.36
CA ALA A 274 -8.28 3.53 -5.50
C ALA A 274 -7.40 2.34 -5.09
N VAL A 275 -6.68 2.41 -3.96
CA VAL A 275 -5.91 1.29 -3.38
C VAL A 275 -6.79 0.05 -3.22
N ARG A 276 -7.99 0.19 -2.66
CA ARG A 276 -8.91 -0.94 -2.48
C ARG A 276 -9.36 -1.55 -3.81
N VAL A 277 -9.61 -0.73 -4.83
CA VAL A 277 -9.94 -1.22 -6.19
C VAL A 277 -8.76 -1.97 -6.80
N ILE A 278 -7.55 -1.44 -6.66
CA ILE A 278 -6.32 -2.08 -7.15
C ILE A 278 -6.11 -3.43 -6.46
N LEU A 279 -6.13 -3.46 -5.13
CA LEU A 279 -5.91 -4.69 -4.36
C LEU A 279 -6.94 -5.77 -4.63
N GLY A 280 -8.19 -5.40 -4.95
CA GLY A 280 -9.22 -6.35 -5.39
C GLY A 280 -8.94 -7.01 -6.74
N GLN A 281 -7.98 -6.50 -7.50
CA GLN A 281 -7.59 -6.98 -8.83
C GLN A 281 -6.12 -7.42 -8.91
N VAL A 282 -5.41 -7.52 -7.78
CA VAL A 282 -4.03 -8.04 -7.75
C VAL A 282 -4.05 -9.56 -7.55
N GLY A 283 -3.45 -10.30 -8.48
CA GLY A 283 -3.21 -11.73 -8.35
C GLY A 283 -2.08 -12.02 -7.37
N VAL A 284 -2.42 -12.29 -6.11
CA VAL A 284 -1.45 -12.67 -5.06
C VAL A 284 -1.14 -14.18 -5.11
N ASP A 285 0.09 -14.58 -4.81
CA ASP A 285 0.49 -15.98 -4.67
C ASP A 285 -0.41 -16.71 -3.64
N PRO A 286 -1.17 -17.74 -4.05
CA PRO A 286 -2.02 -18.51 -3.13
C PRO A 286 -1.25 -19.12 -1.96
N GLN A 287 0.02 -19.50 -2.15
CA GLN A 287 0.83 -20.06 -1.05
C GLN A 287 1.13 -19.01 0.03
N ALA A 288 1.37 -17.75 -0.36
CA ALA A 288 1.58 -16.65 0.59
C ALA A 288 0.29 -16.34 1.36
N LEU A 289 -0.85 -16.31 0.66
CA LEU A 289 -2.17 -16.13 1.29
C LEU A 289 -2.48 -17.25 2.28
N ASP A 290 -2.42 -18.50 1.84
CA ASP A 290 -2.74 -19.68 2.66
C ASP A 290 -1.80 -19.80 3.86
N SER A 291 -0.52 -19.44 3.71
CA SER A 291 0.43 -19.41 4.81
C SER A 291 0.01 -18.42 5.90
N SER A 292 -0.34 -17.19 5.52
CA SER A 292 -0.80 -16.17 6.47
C SER A 292 -2.08 -16.58 7.21
N VAL A 293 -3.08 -17.11 6.50
CA VAL A 293 -4.36 -17.56 7.08
C VAL A 293 -4.15 -18.74 8.02
N ARG A 294 -3.36 -19.74 7.61
CA ARG A 294 -3.03 -20.90 8.45
C ARG A 294 -2.37 -20.48 9.76
N ARG A 295 -1.44 -19.53 9.70
CA ARG A 295 -0.69 -19.07 10.88
C ARG A 295 -1.56 -18.21 11.80
N ALA A 296 -2.35 -17.29 11.26
CA ALA A 296 -3.35 -16.55 12.01
C ALA A 296 -4.28 -17.49 12.80
N ARG A 297 -4.78 -18.55 12.15
CA ARG A 297 -5.63 -19.56 12.81
C ARG A 297 -4.93 -20.27 13.98
N ARG A 298 -3.62 -20.57 13.86
CA ARG A 298 -2.84 -21.17 14.97
C ARG A 298 -2.72 -20.24 16.17
N GLU A 299 -2.84 -18.94 15.95
CA GLU A 299 -2.86 -17.91 16.98
C GLU A 299 -4.29 -17.52 17.41
N GLY A 300 -5.32 -18.24 16.94
CA GLY A 300 -6.72 -17.99 17.28
C GLY A 300 -7.33 -16.78 16.57
N ILE A 301 -6.70 -16.28 15.51
CA ILE A 301 -7.14 -15.09 14.76
C ILE A 301 -7.91 -15.54 13.52
N GLU A 302 -9.11 -14.98 13.34
CA GLU A 302 -9.83 -15.07 12.07
C GLU A 302 -9.29 -14.01 11.10
N LEU A 303 -8.70 -14.48 10.01
CA LEU A 303 -8.10 -13.63 8.98
C LEU A 303 -8.85 -13.79 7.66
N PRO A 304 -9.41 -12.71 7.09
CA PRO A 304 -10.00 -12.72 5.77
C PRO A 304 -9.03 -13.22 4.70
N THR A 305 -9.52 -14.03 3.76
CA THR A 305 -8.70 -14.49 2.64
C THR A 305 -8.31 -13.31 1.74
N GLU A 306 -9.27 -12.43 1.44
CA GLU A 306 -9.07 -11.27 0.58
C GLU A 306 -8.15 -10.23 1.22
N PRO A 307 -7.02 -9.85 0.58
CA PRO A 307 -6.10 -8.85 1.13
C PRO A 307 -6.78 -7.54 1.50
N VAL A 308 -7.69 -7.05 0.65
CA VAL A 308 -8.40 -5.78 0.83
C VAL A 308 -9.25 -5.71 2.11
N GLU A 309 -9.64 -6.86 2.67
CA GLU A 309 -10.41 -6.98 3.92
C GLU A 309 -9.49 -6.99 5.17
N ARG A 310 -8.18 -7.00 4.97
CA ARG A 310 -7.17 -6.96 6.05
C ARG A 310 -6.69 -5.53 6.36
N LEU A 311 -7.14 -4.55 5.56
CA LEU A 311 -6.78 -3.14 5.70
C LEU A 311 -7.81 -2.42 6.57
N SER A 312 -7.33 -1.56 7.46
CA SER A 312 -8.13 -0.66 8.28
C SER A 312 -7.57 0.75 8.18
N TYR A 313 -8.44 1.76 8.21
CA TYR A 313 -8.05 3.16 8.08
C TYR A 313 -8.69 4.00 9.16
N LEU A 314 -7.95 5.03 9.58
CA LEU A 314 -8.49 6.17 10.28
C LEU A 314 -8.08 7.43 9.51
N PHE A 315 -9.07 8.23 9.12
CA PHE A 315 -8.85 9.50 8.46
C PHE A 315 -9.05 10.66 9.44
N LEU A 316 -8.00 11.46 9.65
CA LEU A 316 -8.02 12.64 10.49
C LEU A 316 -8.33 13.87 9.64
N SER A 317 -9.31 14.66 10.05
CA SER A 317 -9.56 15.98 9.47
C SER A 317 -8.48 16.95 9.92
N ARG A 318 -7.95 17.78 9.00
CA ARG A 318 -7.02 18.88 9.33
C ARG A 318 -7.51 19.74 10.50
#